data_AF-A0A7K2QJK0-F1
#
_entry.id   AF-A0A7K2QJK0-F1
#
_cell.length_a   1.000
_cell.length_b   1.000
_cell.length_c   1.000
_cell.angle_alpha   90.00
_cell.angle_beta   90.00
_cell.angle_gamma   90.00
#
_symmetry.space_group_name_H-M   'P 1'
#
loop_
_entity.id
_entity.type
_entity.pdbx_description
1 polymer ?
#
loop_
_entity_poly.entity_id
_entity_poly.type
_entity_poly.pdbx_seq_one_letter_code
_entity_poly.pdbx_strand_id
1 'polypeptide(L)'
;VASVHLTSDHTENGAGRRGEELARIHEGLSGVEADVALLGDFNDGRSGPHGPAAALGMRDAWTEVHGAQDTTPTFDPVTNPLAAVGSLSGRSGRLDRVLLRSAGARVREAALRGDSPGPEGLYISDHFGVEAVVDFAEGGEGHAVLDVRATARTAVAWLAPHDPVIDELRRGHDPAVRRWPAHVNLLFGFVPESSFEAALPLLAEVAGQSAPFTARLAGVHSFGQREDATLWLDPAAAGDEPWQA
;
A
#
# COMPACT_ATOMS: atom_id res chain seq x y z
N VAL A 1 -1.63 -7.30 4.15
CA VAL A 1 -1.46 -6.54 2.89
C VAL A 1 -0.70 -5.26 3.20
N ALA A 2 0.32 -4.91 2.41
CA ALA A 2 1.12 -3.71 2.59
C ALA A 2 1.31 -2.98 1.25
N SER A 3 1.52 -1.67 1.31
CA SER A 3 1.76 -0.83 0.13
C SER A 3 3.10 -0.11 0.23
N VAL A 4 3.78 0.06 -0.90
CA VAL A 4 5.05 0.80 -1.01
C VAL A 4 4.98 1.87 -2.09
N HIS A 5 5.78 2.92 -1.91
CA HIS A 5 6.19 3.83 -2.96
C HIS A 5 7.68 4.07 -2.77
N LEU A 6 8.53 3.37 -3.52
CA LEU A 6 9.98 3.40 -3.35
C LEU A 6 10.60 4.65 -3.96
N THR A 7 11.84 4.96 -3.57
CA THR A 7 12.56 6.16 -4.03
C THR A 7 12.59 6.26 -5.57
N SER A 8 12.06 7.35 -6.13
CA SER A 8 12.06 7.60 -7.58
C SER A 8 13.43 7.93 -8.16
N ASP A 9 13.57 7.79 -9.48
CA ASP A 9 14.79 8.16 -10.23
C ASP A 9 15.06 9.68 -10.30
N HIS A 10 14.12 10.52 -9.85
CA HIS A 10 14.35 11.96 -9.64
C HIS A 10 15.22 12.25 -8.42
N THR A 11 15.43 11.25 -7.56
CA THR A 11 16.28 11.37 -6.38
C THR A 11 17.73 11.01 -6.70
N GLU A 12 18.67 11.78 -6.16
CA GLU A 12 20.10 11.43 -6.25
C GLU A 12 20.36 10.02 -5.71
N ASN A 13 21.09 9.21 -6.50
CA ASN A 13 21.33 7.79 -6.22
C ASN A 13 20.03 6.99 -5.97
N GLY A 14 18.94 7.30 -6.68
CA GLY A 14 17.65 6.63 -6.49
C GLY A 14 17.72 5.11 -6.55
N ALA A 15 18.45 4.55 -7.53
CA ALA A 15 18.62 3.10 -7.66
C ALA A 15 19.33 2.44 -6.46
N GLY A 16 20.36 3.10 -5.91
CA GLY A 16 21.06 2.62 -4.72
C GLY A 16 20.16 2.65 -3.49
N ARG A 17 19.45 3.76 -3.30
CA ARG A 17 18.48 3.93 -2.20
C ARG A 17 17.35 2.90 -2.25
N ARG A 18 16.79 2.63 -3.44
CA ARG A 18 15.80 1.56 -3.62
C ARG A 18 16.33 0.18 -3.23
N GLY A 19 17.62 -0.09 -3.52
CA GLY A 19 18.26 -1.33 -3.09
C GLY A 19 18.26 -1.49 -1.57
N GLU A 20 18.58 -0.42 -0.84
CA GLU A 20 18.52 -0.40 0.63
C GLU A 20 17.09 -0.52 1.16
N GLU A 21 16.12 0.15 0.52
CA GLU A 21 14.70 0.07 0.88
C GLU A 21 14.17 -1.36 0.72
N LEU A 22 14.47 -2.03 -0.40
CA LEU A 22 14.08 -3.43 -0.62
C LEU A 22 14.70 -4.37 0.41
N ALA A 23 15.96 -4.16 0.81
CA ALA A 23 16.60 -4.94 1.86
C ALA A 23 15.90 -4.76 3.22
N ARG A 24 15.57 -3.52 3.59
CA ARG A 24 14.81 -3.24 4.82
C ARG A 24 13.40 -3.80 4.81
N ILE A 25 12.73 -3.75 3.65
CA ILE A 25 11.40 -4.36 3.48
C ILE A 25 11.50 -5.88 3.62
N HIS A 26 12.50 -6.52 3.01
CA HIS A 26 12.73 -7.95 3.17
C HIS A 26 12.95 -8.34 4.64
N GLU A 27 13.81 -7.60 5.35
CA GLU A 27 14.06 -7.78 6.79
C GLU A 27 12.78 -7.59 7.60
N GLY A 28 12.09 -6.47 7.43
CA GLY A 28 10.87 -6.16 8.19
C GLY A 28 9.73 -7.16 7.94
N LEU A 29 9.61 -7.68 6.72
CA LEU A 29 8.59 -8.69 6.41
C LEU A 29 9.00 -10.09 6.84
N SER A 30 10.28 -10.36 7.11
CA SER A 30 10.77 -11.71 7.46
C SER A 30 10.14 -12.27 8.74
N GLY A 31 9.81 -11.40 9.70
CA GLY A 31 9.13 -11.76 10.95
C GLY A 31 7.61 -11.94 10.84
N VAL A 32 7.00 -11.64 9.68
CA VAL A 32 5.53 -11.76 9.53
C VAL A 32 5.17 -13.22 9.23
N GLU A 33 4.66 -13.93 10.22
CA GLU A 33 4.18 -15.32 10.13
C GLU A 33 2.78 -15.44 9.48
N ALA A 34 2.58 -14.73 8.37
CA ALA A 34 1.34 -14.73 7.61
C ALA A 34 1.60 -14.61 6.11
N ASP A 35 0.56 -14.89 5.33
CA ASP A 35 0.55 -14.60 3.90
C ASP A 35 0.65 -13.08 3.66
N VAL A 36 1.57 -12.68 2.79
CA VAL A 36 1.84 -11.26 2.50
C VAL A 36 1.53 -10.95 1.04
N ALA A 37 0.73 -9.92 0.84
CA ALA A 37 0.64 -9.19 -0.42
C ALA A 37 1.27 -7.80 -0.24
N LEU A 38 2.30 -7.52 -1.03
CA LEU A 38 2.99 -6.23 -1.10
C LEU A 38 2.74 -5.61 -2.47
N LEU A 39 2.15 -4.42 -2.51
CA LEU A 39 1.79 -3.76 -3.77
C LEU A 39 2.23 -2.30 -3.80
N GLY A 40 2.22 -1.71 -4.99
CA GLY A 40 2.46 -0.28 -5.18
C GLY A 40 3.59 0.00 -6.16
N ASP A 41 4.12 1.22 -6.08
CA ASP A 41 5.14 1.71 -7.00
C ASP A 41 6.54 1.37 -6.48
N PHE A 42 7.22 0.45 -7.15
CA PHE A 42 8.58 0.06 -6.80
C PHE A 42 9.62 0.99 -7.42
N ASN A 43 9.23 1.90 -8.32
CA ASN A 43 10.14 2.75 -9.09
C ASN A 43 11.29 1.95 -9.74
N ASP A 44 11.08 0.65 -9.99
CA ASP A 44 12.08 -0.27 -10.49
C ASP A 44 11.50 -1.17 -11.59
N GLY A 45 11.88 -0.84 -12.82
CA GLY A 45 11.47 -1.58 -14.02
C GLY A 45 12.20 -2.91 -14.23
N ARG A 46 13.19 -3.26 -13.40
CA ARG A 46 13.94 -4.52 -13.56
C ARG A 46 13.06 -5.72 -13.25
N SER A 47 13.24 -6.79 -14.00
CA SER A 47 12.55 -8.07 -13.82
C SER A 47 13.54 -9.21 -13.68
N GLY A 48 13.06 -10.40 -13.31
CA GLY A 48 13.91 -11.57 -13.12
C GLY A 48 14.85 -11.44 -11.91
N PRO A 49 16.07 -12.01 -11.95
CA PRO A 49 16.99 -12.08 -10.80
C PRO A 49 17.43 -10.73 -10.21
N HIS A 50 17.26 -9.64 -10.96
CA HIS A 50 17.65 -8.30 -10.54
C HIS A 50 16.46 -7.40 -10.23
N GLY A 51 15.24 -7.93 -10.27
CA GLY A 51 14.01 -7.18 -10.03
C GLY A 51 13.57 -7.22 -8.55
N PRO A 52 12.57 -6.38 -8.18
CA PRO A 52 12.06 -6.30 -6.82
C PRO A 52 11.55 -7.63 -6.26
N ALA A 53 10.87 -8.43 -7.10
CA ALA A 53 10.35 -9.75 -6.71
C ALA A 53 11.47 -10.69 -6.23
N ALA A 54 12.60 -10.74 -6.95
CA ALA A 54 13.75 -11.56 -6.57
C ALA A 54 14.43 -11.03 -5.31
N ALA A 55 14.60 -9.70 -5.19
CA ALA A 55 15.19 -9.08 -4.01
C ALA A 55 14.40 -9.36 -2.72
N LEU A 56 13.07 -9.47 -2.83
CA LEU A 56 12.18 -9.73 -1.70
C LEU A 56 11.90 -11.23 -1.47
N GLY A 57 12.30 -12.10 -2.39
CA GLY A 57 11.94 -13.53 -2.36
C GLY A 57 10.43 -13.77 -2.53
N MET A 58 9.76 -12.92 -3.31
CA MET A 58 8.31 -12.94 -3.53
C MET A 58 7.98 -13.28 -4.98
N ARG A 59 6.78 -13.81 -5.20
CA ARG A 59 6.24 -14.04 -6.54
C ARG A 59 5.59 -12.77 -7.08
N ASP A 60 5.67 -12.53 -8.38
CA ASP A 60 5.08 -11.35 -9.03
C ASP A 60 3.81 -11.77 -9.78
N ALA A 61 2.66 -11.21 -9.39
CA ALA A 61 1.36 -11.63 -9.90
C ALA A 61 1.22 -11.42 -11.41
N TRP A 62 1.81 -10.35 -11.96
CA TRP A 62 1.79 -10.12 -13.41
C TRP A 62 2.60 -11.19 -14.15
N THR A 63 3.79 -11.50 -13.63
CA THR A 63 4.68 -12.52 -14.19
C THR A 63 4.07 -13.92 -14.14
N GLU A 64 3.32 -14.25 -13.08
CA GLU A 64 2.62 -15.54 -12.99
C GLU A 64 1.55 -15.70 -14.07
N VAL A 65 0.80 -14.64 -14.39
CA VAL A 65 -0.31 -14.69 -15.36
C VAL A 65 0.20 -14.58 -16.80
N HIS A 66 1.11 -13.64 -17.08
CA HIS A 66 1.52 -13.29 -18.44
C HIS A 66 2.90 -13.85 -18.83
N GLY A 67 3.67 -14.34 -17.86
CA GLY A 67 5.01 -14.87 -18.06
C GLY A 67 6.12 -13.82 -17.97
N ALA A 68 7.35 -14.27 -17.73
CA ALA A 68 8.51 -13.39 -17.46
C ALA A 68 8.99 -12.56 -18.66
N GLN A 69 8.54 -12.87 -19.87
CA GLN A 69 8.85 -12.11 -21.08
C GLN A 69 7.87 -10.95 -21.32
N ASP A 70 6.74 -10.95 -20.62
CA ASP A 70 5.80 -9.83 -20.70
C ASP A 70 6.38 -8.62 -19.96
N THR A 71 6.56 -7.54 -20.71
CA THR A 71 7.15 -6.28 -20.25
C THR A 71 6.17 -5.12 -20.32
N THR A 72 4.87 -5.43 -20.34
CA THR A 72 3.80 -4.42 -20.41
C THR A 72 4.03 -3.34 -19.32
N PRO A 73 4.18 -2.07 -19.72
CA PRO A 73 4.56 -1.02 -18.78
C PRO A 73 3.37 -0.56 -17.94
N THR A 74 3.68 -0.09 -16.73
CA THR A 74 2.71 0.63 -15.88
C THR A 74 2.97 2.13 -15.92
N PHE A 75 4.18 2.54 -16.29
CA PHE A 75 4.53 3.90 -16.62
C PHE A 75 5.01 3.95 -18.08
N ASP A 76 4.27 4.63 -18.95
CA ASP A 76 4.56 4.66 -20.39
C ASP A 76 4.57 6.10 -20.97
N PRO A 77 5.73 6.77 -20.96
CA PRO A 77 5.90 8.10 -21.55
C PRO A 77 5.68 8.18 -23.06
N VAL A 78 5.68 7.05 -23.77
CA VAL A 78 5.46 7.01 -25.22
C VAL A 78 3.96 7.16 -25.54
N THR A 79 3.12 6.53 -24.73
CA THR A 79 1.67 6.47 -24.96
C THR A 79 0.89 7.44 -24.07
N ASN A 80 1.34 7.69 -22.84
CA ASN A 80 0.67 8.53 -21.86
C ASN A 80 1.30 9.93 -21.79
N PRO A 81 0.62 11.00 -22.24
CA PRO A 81 1.15 12.36 -22.20
C PRO A 81 1.47 12.86 -20.79
N LEU A 82 0.77 12.37 -19.76
CA LEU A 82 1.05 12.74 -18.36
C LEU A 82 2.40 12.16 -17.93
N ALA A 83 2.68 10.90 -18.28
CA ALA A 83 3.98 10.27 -18.04
C ALA A 83 5.12 10.97 -18.79
N ALA A 84 4.86 11.44 -20.01
CA ALA A 84 5.84 12.16 -20.82
C ALA A 84 6.35 13.45 -20.13
N VAL A 85 5.49 14.16 -19.40
CA VAL A 85 5.86 15.38 -18.66
C VAL A 85 6.82 15.08 -17.50
N GLY A 86 6.58 13.99 -16.77
CA GLY A 86 7.36 13.62 -15.58
C GLY A 86 8.58 12.74 -15.86
N SER A 87 8.73 12.22 -17.08
CA SER A 87 9.79 11.26 -17.40
C SER A 87 11.15 11.92 -17.60
N LEU A 88 12.18 11.37 -16.93
CA LEU A 88 13.57 11.78 -17.14
C LEU A 88 14.21 11.17 -18.38
N SER A 89 13.73 10.00 -18.81
CA SER A 89 14.39 9.21 -19.87
C SER A 89 13.51 8.96 -21.09
N GLY A 90 12.21 9.26 -21.01
CA GLY A 90 11.24 8.90 -22.04
C GLY A 90 11.01 7.39 -22.21
N ARG A 91 11.58 6.56 -21.33
CA ARG A 91 11.46 5.10 -21.42
C ARG A 91 10.30 4.59 -20.57
N SER A 92 9.55 3.66 -21.14
CA SER A 92 8.48 2.93 -20.45
C SER A 92 9.06 1.91 -19.47
N GLY A 93 8.32 1.62 -18.40
CA GLY A 93 8.74 0.68 -17.38
C GLY A 93 7.56 0.09 -16.61
N ARG A 94 7.73 -1.15 -16.13
CA ARG A 94 6.81 -1.80 -15.19
C ARG A 94 7.26 -1.49 -13.76
N LEU A 95 6.83 -0.34 -13.26
CA LEU A 95 7.23 0.20 -11.96
C LEU A 95 6.30 -0.31 -10.86
N ASP A 96 5.01 -0.43 -11.18
CA ASP A 96 3.96 -0.84 -10.25
C ASP A 96 3.81 -2.36 -10.27
N ARG A 97 3.73 -2.98 -9.08
CA ARG A 97 3.69 -4.44 -8.95
C ARG A 97 2.76 -4.89 -7.84
N VAL A 98 2.28 -6.13 -7.96
CA VAL A 98 1.63 -6.88 -6.88
C VAL A 98 2.49 -8.12 -6.63
N LEU A 99 3.16 -8.14 -5.48
CA LEU A 99 4.06 -9.20 -5.05
C LEU A 99 3.43 -10.03 -3.93
N LEU A 100 3.57 -11.35 -4.00
CA LEU A 100 2.95 -12.30 -3.08
C LEU A 100 4.00 -13.20 -2.42
N ARG A 101 3.93 -13.30 -1.10
CA ARG A 101 4.53 -14.37 -0.29
C ARG A 101 3.42 -15.17 0.36
N SER A 102 2.99 -16.22 -0.33
CA SER A 102 2.00 -17.18 0.15
C SER A 102 2.15 -18.47 -0.63
N ALA A 103 2.11 -19.60 0.08
CA ALA A 103 2.07 -20.92 -0.56
C ALA A 103 0.66 -21.31 -1.03
N GLY A 104 -0.38 -20.76 -0.38
CA GLY A 104 -1.79 -21.07 -0.63
C GLY A 104 -2.48 -20.12 -1.62
N ALA A 105 -1.86 -18.98 -1.94
CA ALA A 105 -2.38 -18.03 -2.91
C ALA A 105 -2.14 -18.51 -4.35
N ARG A 106 -3.15 -18.36 -5.20
CA ARG A 106 -3.06 -18.55 -6.64
C ARG A 106 -3.54 -17.30 -7.35
N VAL A 107 -2.70 -16.73 -8.21
CA VAL A 107 -3.11 -15.60 -9.05
C VAL A 107 -3.98 -16.14 -10.20
N ARG A 108 -5.22 -15.67 -10.25
CA ARG A 108 -6.20 -16.00 -11.29
C ARG A 108 -6.03 -15.13 -12.51
N GLU A 109 -5.98 -13.82 -12.27
CA GLU A 109 -6.03 -12.79 -13.31
C GLU A 109 -5.14 -11.62 -12.92
N ALA A 110 -4.55 -10.95 -13.90
CA ALA A 110 -3.82 -9.71 -13.73
C ALA A 110 -4.12 -8.77 -14.91
N ALA A 111 -4.47 -7.52 -14.63
CA ALA A 111 -4.90 -6.56 -15.64
C ALA A 111 -4.41 -5.14 -15.33
N LEU A 112 -4.23 -4.33 -16.37
CA LEU A 112 -4.06 -2.89 -16.20
C LEU A 112 -5.42 -2.21 -16.00
N ARG A 113 -5.38 -1.08 -15.28
CA ARG A 113 -6.52 -0.22 -15.00
C ARG A 113 -6.16 1.23 -15.33
N GLY A 114 -7.06 1.93 -16.00
CA GLY A 114 -6.81 3.32 -16.42
C GLY A 114 -5.76 3.42 -17.53
N ASP A 115 -5.58 2.37 -18.32
CA ASP A 115 -4.68 2.24 -19.48
C ASP A 115 -5.32 2.71 -20.80
N SER A 116 -6.50 3.33 -20.72
CA SER A 116 -7.17 4.01 -21.83
C SER A 116 -7.43 5.47 -21.49
N PRO A 117 -7.20 6.40 -22.42
CA PRO A 117 -7.48 7.82 -22.18
C PRO A 117 -8.98 8.08 -22.15
N GLY A 118 -9.37 9.13 -21.43
CA GLY A 118 -10.71 9.69 -21.51
C GLY A 118 -10.97 10.42 -22.84
N PRO A 119 -12.18 10.98 -23.03
CA PRO A 119 -12.57 11.67 -24.26
C PRO A 119 -11.66 12.83 -24.67
N GLU A 120 -11.00 13.47 -23.69
CA GLU A 120 -10.05 14.57 -23.90
C GLU A 120 -8.62 14.10 -24.21
N GLY A 121 -8.40 12.79 -24.35
CA GLY A 121 -7.07 12.21 -24.60
C GLY A 121 -6.18 12.09 -23.36
N LEU A 122 -6.70 12.44 -22.18
CA LEU A 122 -5.96 12.36 -20.91
C LEU A 122 -6.25 11.05 -20.18
N TYR A 123 -5.19 10.48 -19.62
CA TYR A 123 -5.26 9.33 -18.71
C TYR A 123 -5.63 9.79 -17.31
N ILE A 124 -6.08 8.86 -16.47
CA ILE A 124 -6.45 9.15 -15.07
C ILE A 124 -5.25 9.49 -14.19
N SER A 125 -4.06 9.07 -14.61
CA SER A 125 -2.78 9.20 -13.91
C SER A 125 -1.65 9.06 -14.95
N ASP A 126 -0.43 9.47 -14.59
CA ASP A 126 0.79 9.16 -15.35
C ASP A 126 1.20 7.68 -15.25
N HIS A 127 0.67 6.96 -14.26
CA HIS A 127 0.77 5.51 -14.14
C HIS A 127 -0.56 4.81 -14.48
N PHE A 128 -0.49 3.63 -15.06
CA PHE A 128 -1.58 2.67 -15.15
C PHE A 128 -1.62 1.83 -13.87
N GLY A 129 -2.82 1.64 -13.32
CA GLY A 129 -3.01 0.78 -12.15
C GLY A 129 -2.81 -0.69 -12.49
N VAL A 130 -2.32 -1.48 -11.54
CA VAL A 130 -2.21 -2.94 -11.64
C VAL A 130 -3.25 -3.59 -10.75
N GLU A 131 -4.08 -4.45 -11.33
CA GLU A 131 -5.04 -5.28 -10.62
C GLU A 131 -4.59 -6.74 -10.68
N ALA A 132 -4.73 -7.46 -9.57
CA ALA A 132 -4.58 -8.91 -9.54
C ALA A 132 -5.74 -9.53 -8.77
N VAL A 133 -6.34 -10.59 -9.32
CA VAL A 133 -7.34 -11.42 -8.65
C VAL A 133 -6.61 -12.63 -8.09
N VAL A 134 -6.71 -12.84 -6.77
CA VAL A 134 -5.97 -13.88 -6.06
C VAL A 134 -6.95 -14.76 -5.29
N ASP A 135 -6.92 -16.05 -5.60
CA ASP A 135 -7.62 -17.07 -4.83
C ASP A 135 -6.71 -17.51 -3.68
N PHE A 136 -7.24 -17.62 -2.47
CA PHE A 136 -6.57 -18.30 -1.37
C PHE A 136 -7.23 -19.66 -1.19
N ALA A 137 -6.44 -20.72 -0.98
CA ALA A 137 -6.98 -22.02 -0.61
C ALA A 137 -7.90 -21.87 0.61
N GLU A 138 -9.03 -22.58 0.64
CA GLU A 138 -9.96 -22.56 1.77
C GLU A 138 -9.23 -22.97 3.06
N GLY A 139 -8.78 -21.97 3.83
CA GLY A 139 -8.45 -22.14 5.24
C GLY A 139 -9.73 -22.52 5.97
N GLY A 140 -9.68 -23.60 6.76
CA GLY A 140 -10.86 -24.21 7.40
C GLY A 140 -11.76 -23.22 8.15
N GLU A 141 -13.06 -23.57 8.25
CA GLU A 141 -14.14 -22.77 8.87
C GLU A 141 -13.86 -21.27 8.87
N GLY A 142 -13.69 -20.70 7.66
CA GLY A 142 -13.35 -19.29 7.49
C GLY A 142 -14.41 -18.38 8.11
N HIS A 143 -13.95 -17.30 8.74
CA HIS A 143 -14.82 -16.22 9.21
C HIS A 143 -15.80 -15.80 8.11
N ALA A 144 -17.03 -15.45 8.50
CA ALA A 144 -18.01 -14.99 7.53
C ALA A 144 -17.47 -13.79 6.75
N VAL A 145 -17.41 -13.89 5.42
CA VAL A 145 -16.90 -12.84 4.54
C VAL A 145 -18.09 -12.08 3.97
N LEU A 146 -18.04 -10.74 4.05
CA LEU A 146 -19.01 -9.88 3.39
C LEU A 146 -18.56 -9.63 1.94
N ASP A 147 -19.23 -10.28 0.98
CA ASP A 147 -18.96 -10.15 -0.46
C ASP A 147 -19.50 -8.82 -1.02
N VAL A 148 -18.92 -7.71 -0.57
CA VAL A 148 -19.25 -6.35 -1.00
C VAL A 148 -17.97 -5.64 -1.38
N ARG A 149 -17.96 -5.06 -2.60
CA ARG A 149 -16.80 -4.32 -3.11
C ARG A 149 -16.47 -3.12 -2.22
N ALA A 150 -15.20 -2.99 -1.84
CA ALA A 150 -14.70 -1.82 -1.12
C ALA A 150 -14.79 -0.53 -1.96
N THR A 151 -14.93 0.61 -1.30
CA THR A 151 -14.94 1.95 -1.88
C THR A 151 -13.91 2.84 -1.20
N ALA A 152 -13.27 3.72 -1.97
CA ALA A 152 -12.33 4.72 -1.43
C ALA A 152 -13.01 5.85 -0.62
N ARG A 153 -14.35 5.82 -0.50
CA ARG A 153 -15.11 6.84 0.26
C ARG A 153 -15.21 6.53 1.75
N THR A 154 -14.96 5.28 2.14
CA THR A 154 -15.08 4.80 3.51
C THR A 154 -13.77 4.16 3.97
N ALA A 155 -13.55 4.15 5.28
CA ALA A 155 -12.39 3.58 5.93
C ALA A 155 -12.77 3.09 7.34
N VAL A 156 -12.02 2.12 7.87
CA VAL A 156 -12.03 1.81 9.30
C VAL A 156 -10.94 2.62 9.97
N ALA A 157 -11.31 3.42 10.97
CA ALA A 157 -10.39 4.28 11.69
C ALA A 157 -10.60 4.15 13.19
N TRP A 158 -9.50 4.17 13.93
CA TRP A 158 -9.54 4.38 15.37
C TRP A 158 -9.65 5.87 15.66
N LEU A 159 -10.65 6.25 16.44
CA LEU A 159 -10.83 7.63 16.89
C LEU A 159 -10.15 7.78 18.25
N ALA A 160 -9.17 8.67 18.31
CA ALA A 160 -8.51 8.98 19.57
C ALA A 160 -9.52 9.62 20.54
N PRO A 161 -9.40 9.37 21.86
CA PRO A 161 -10.11 10.16 22.86
C PRO A 161 -9.89 11.66 22.61
N HIS A 162 -10.92 12.46 22.81
CA HIS A 162 -10.82 13.89 22.58
C HIS A 162 -9.77 14.51 23.50
N ASP A 163 -8.80 15.20 22.89
CA ASP A 163 -7.78 15.98 23.57
C ASP A 163 -7.74 17.39 22.95
N PRO A 164 -8.02 18.46 23.72
CA PRO A 164 -7.98 19.83 23.22
C PRO A 164 -6.62 20.25 22.61
N VAL A 165 -5.51 19.66 23.08
CA VAL A 165 -4.16 19.93 22.57
C VAL A 165 -4.01 19.39 21.15
N ILE A 166 -4.55 18.20 20.88
CA ILE A 166 -4.56 17.62 19.53
C ILE A 166 -5.41 18.48 18.59
N ASP A 167 -6.56 18.95 19.04
CA ASP A 167 -7.40 19.84 18.22
C ASP A 167 -6.74 21.19 17.92
N GLU A 168 -5.97 21.73 18.86
CA GLU A 168 -5.19 22.95 18.65
C GLU A 168 -4.09 22.74 17.59
N LEU A 169 -3.31 21.66 17.73
CA LEU A 169 -2.28 21.30 16.75
C LEU A 169 -2.87 21.08 15.36
N ARG A 170 -3.98 20.34 15.27
CA ARG A 170 -4.65 20.09 14.00
C ARG A 170 -5.20 21.36 13.37
N ARG A 171 -5.73 22.31 14.14
CA ARG A 171 -6.15 23.62 13.59
C ARG A 171 -4.99 24.40 12.97
N GLY A 172 -3.77 24.26 13.51
CA GLY A 172 -2.58 24.93 13.00
C GLY A 172 -1.93 24.23 11.80
N HIS A 173 -2.02 22.90 11.71
CA HIS A 173 -1.17 22.09 10.82
C HIS A 173 -1.90 21.07 9.94
N ASP A 174 -3.16 20.72 10.24
CA ASP A 174 -3.89 19.68 9.52
C ASP A 174 -4.91 20.30 8.53
N PRO A 175 -4.65 20.26 7.20
CA PRO A 175 -5.59 20.80 6.21
C PRO A 175 -6.93 20.04 6.19
N ALA A 176 -6.98 18.82 6.71
CA ALA A 176 -8.17 17.99 6.79
C ALA A 176 -8.95 18.17 8.11
N VAL A 177 -8.55 19.09 8.99
CA VAL A 177 -9.18 19.30 10.32
C VAL A 177 -10.69 19.53 10.26
N ARG A 178 -11.20 20.17 9.21
CA ARG A 178 -12.65 20.41 9.02
C ARG A 178 -13.41 19.20 8.50
N ARG A 179 -12.70 18.26 7.87
CA ARG A 179 -13.29 17.09 7.20
C ARG A 179 -13.32 15.88 8.13
N TRP A 180 -12.29 15.70 8.95
CA TRP A 180 -12.12 14.50 9.77
C TRP A 180 -11.78 14.84 11.22
N PRO A 181 -12.30 14.10 12.21
CA PRO A 181 -11.79 14.15 13.58
C PRO A 181 -10.36 13.59 13.66
N ALA A 182 -9.71 13.71 14.82
CA ALA A 182 -8.40 13.10 15.03
C ALA A 182 -8.56 11.58 14.98
N HIS A 183 -7.84 10.92 14.08
CA HIS A 183 -8.01 9.49 13.81
C HIS A 183 -6.71 8.84 13.36
N VAL A 184 -6.65 7.51 13.48
CA VAL A 184 -5.65 6.65 12.85
C VAL A 184 -6.38 5.73 11.90
N ASN A 185 -6.01 5.76 10.61
CA ASN A 185 -6.55 4.82 9.63
C ASN A 185 -6.02 3.42 9.93
N LEU A 186 -6.94 2.48 10.17
CA LEU A 186 -6.61 1.06 10.35
C LEU A 186 -6.74 0.32 9.02
N LEU A 187 -7.79 0.64 8.25
CA LEU A 187 -8.03 0.09 6.92
C LEU A 187 -8.63 1.17 6.02
N PHE A 188 -7.89 1.60 5.00
CA PHE A 188 -8.38 2.55 4.00
C PHE A 188 -9.00 1.82 2.81
N GLY A 189 -10.18 2.30 2.39
CA GLY A 189 -11.03 1.56 1.47
C GLY A 189 -11.82 0.49 2.22
N PHE A 190 -13.11 0.73 2.42
CA PHE A 190 -13.99 -0.18 3.17
C PHE A 190 -15.31 -0.40 2.45
N VAL A 191 -16.22 -1.19 3.01
CA VAL A 191 -17.54 -1.39 2.39
C VAL A 191 -18.31 -0.05 2.32
N PRO A 192 -19.28 0.11 1.38
CA PRO A 192 -20.16 1.27 1.35
C PRO A 192 -20.92 1.44 2.67
N GLU A 193 -21.34 2.66 2.96
CA GLU A 193 -22.06 3.02 4.21
C GLU A 193 -23.34 2.19 4.40
N SER A 194 -24.01 1.80 3.31
CA SER A 194 -25.18 0.92 3.33
C SER A 194 -24.91 -0.48 3.88
N SER A 195 -23.65 -0.88 3.97
CA SER A 195 -23.20 -2.21 4.39
C SER A 195 -22.54 -2.22 5.76
N PHE A 196 -22.49 -1.08 6.47
CA PHE A 196 -21.84 -0.98 7.79
C PHE A 196 -22.47 -1.91 8.83
N GLU A 197 -23.80 -2.03 8.88
CA GLU A 197 -24.49 -2.92 9.81
C GLU A 197 -24.09 -4.39 9.63
N ALA A 198 -23.87 -4.83 8.39
CA ALA A 198 -23.43 -6.18 8.07
C ALA A 198 -21.92 -6.39 8.33
N ALA A 199 -21.12 -5.35 8.15
CA ALA A 199 -19.67 -5.42 8.34
C ALA A 199 -19.24 -5.34 9.81
N LEU A 200 -20.02 -4.64 10.65
CA LEU A 200 -19.69 -4.41 12.06
C LEU A 200 -19.46 -5.71 12.88
N PRO A 201 -20.32 -6.74 12.84
CA PRO A 201 -20.08 -7.96 13.60
C PRO A 201 -18.81 -8.70 13.16
N LEU A 202 -18.50 -8.68 11.86
CA LEU A 202 -17.29 -9.30 11.31
C LEU A 202 -16.03 -8.58 11.79
N LEU A 203 -16.08 -7.24 11.75
CA LEU A 203 -14.99 -6.41 12.26
C LEU A 203 -14.80 -6.60 13.77
N ALA A 204 -15.89 -6.71 14.54
CA ALA A 204 -15.85 -6.92 15.98
C ALA A 204 -15.27 -8.30 16.34
N GLU A 205 -15.60 -9.33 15.56
CA GLU A 205 -15.03 -10.68 15.75
C GLU A 205 -13.51 -10.66 15.59
N VAL A 206 -13.00 -10.07 14.50
CA VAL A 206 -11.55 -9.97 14.25
C VAL A 206 -10.88 -9.05 15.27
N ALA A 207 -11.44 -7.87 15.53
CA ALA A 207 -10.89 -6.94 16.51
C ALA A 207 -10.85 -7.52 17.94
N GLY A 208 -11.80 -8.39 18.29
CA GLY A 208 -11.86 -9.07 19.57
C GLY A 208 -10.77 -10.12 19.78
N GLN A 209 -10.07 -10.55 18.73
CA GLN A 209 -8.94 -11.48 18.82
C GLN A 209 -7.67 -10.78 19.33
N SER A 210 -7.58 -9.46 19.16
CA SER A 210 -6.46 -8.66 19.65
C SER A 210 -6.74 -8.13 21.05
N ALA A 211 -5.86 -8.47 21.99
CA ALA A 211 -5.93 -7.89 23.33
C ALA A 211 -5.62 -6.37 23.27
N PRO A 212 -6.32 -5.53 24.05
CA PRO A 212 -5.93 -4.13 24.19
C PRO A 212 -4.49 -4.02 24.71
N PHE A 213 -3.69 -3.19 24.05
CA PHE A 213 -2.32 -2.92 24.45
C PHE A 213 -2.11 -1.41 24.66
N THR A 214 -1.09 -1.05 25.43
CA THR A 214 -0.71 0.35 25.62
C THR A 214 0.33 0.74 24.59
N ALA A 215 -0.03 1.61 23.65
CA ALA A 215 0.92 2.25 22.76
C ALA A 215 1.58 3.43 23.48
N ARG A 216 2.91 3.42 23.58
CA ARG A 216 3.68 4.57 24.07
C ARG A 216 4.22 5.34 22.88
N LEU A 217 3.57 6.44 22.54
CA LEU A 217 4.06 7.38 21.54
C LEU A 217 5.20 8.20 22.15
N ALA A 218 6.44 8.00 21.69
CA ALA A 218 7.57 8.80 22.13
C ALA A 218 8.57 9.01 21.00
N GLY A 219 9.46 9.98 21.14
CA GLY A 219 10.37 10.37 20.06
C GLY A 219 9.62 11.11 18.95
N VAL A 220 10.12 12.29 18.57
CA VAL A 220 9.58 13.00 17.40
C VAL A 220 10.47 12.65 16.22
N HIS A 221 9.88 11.99 15.24
CA HIS A 221 10.53 11.58 14.02
C HIS A 221 9.90 12.31 12.84
N SER A 222 10.63 12.39 11.74
CA SER A 222 10.18 13.05 10.53
C SER A 222 10.60 12.28 9.30
N PHE A 223 9.75 12.23 8.29
CA PHE A 223 10.19 11.95 6.92
C PHE A 223 9.74 13.08 6.01
N GLY A 224 10.69 13.60 5.24
CA GLY A 224 10.49 14.76 4.38
C GLY A 224 9.87 14.37 3.04
N GLN A 225 9.03 15.26 2.54
CA GLN A 225 8.54 15.32 1.17
C GLN A 225 9.10 16.59 0.52
N ARG A 226 8.84 16.82 -0.78
CA ARG A 226 9.43 17.95 -1.51
C ARG A 226 9.15 19.32 -0.90
N GLU A 227 7.94 19.53 -0.40
CA GLU A 227 7.48 20.82 0.11
C GLU A 227 6.98 20.76 1.56
N ASP A 228 6.96 19.56 2.17
CA ASP A 228 6.38 19.34 3.49
C ASP A 228 7.09 18.21 4.24
N ALA A 229 6.76 18.02 5.51
CA ALA A 229 7.27 16.91 6.29
C ALA A 229 6.17 16.27 7.14
N THR A 230 6.12 14.94 7.13
CA THR A 230 5.28 14.21 8.09
C THR A 230 6.06 14.04 9.37
N LEU A 231 5.53 14.63 10.45
CA LEU A 231 5.99 14.36 11.81
C LEU A 231 5.21 13.17 12.37
N TRP A 232 5.91 12.24 12.99
CA TRP A 232 5.30 11.08 13.64
C TRP A 232 5.99 10.78 14.97
N LEU A 233 5.24 10.15 15.87
CA LEU A 233 5.74 9.67 17.15
C LEU A 233 5.97 8.17 17.05
N ASP A 234 7.10 7.67 17.56
CA ASP A 234 7.40 6.24 17.54
C ASP A 234 6.41 5.48 18.45
N PRO A 235 5.54 4.62 17.88
CA PRO A 235 4.57 3.88 18.66
C PRO A 235 5.19 2.66 19.37
N ALA A 236 6.38 2.22 18.95
CA ALA A 236 7.13 1.10 19.51
C ALA A 236 8.23 1.56 20.48
N ALA A 237 8.16 2.80 20.98
CA ALA A 237 9.22 3.38 21.80
C ALA A 237 9.54 2.58 23.09
N ALA A 238 8.65 1.68 23.53
CA ALA A 238 8.84 0.79 24.68
C ALA A 238 9.34 -0.62 24.32
N GLY A 239 9.73 -0.85 23.06
CA GLY A 239 9.93 -2.18 22.47
C GLY A 239 8.76 -2.59 21.60
N ASP A 240 8.99 -3.53 20.69
CA ASP A 240 8.00 -4.05 19.75
C ASP A 240 7.17 -5.20 20.34
N GLU A 241 7.55 -5.77 21.50
CA GLU A 241 6.80 -6.81 22.22
C GLU A 241 5.27 -6.59 22.27
N PRO A 242 4.74 -5.38 22.56
CA PRO A 242 3.29 -5.13 22.57
C PRO A 242 2.60 -5.29 21.21
N TRP A 243 3.37 -5.30 20.11
CA TRP A 243 2.93 -5.38 18.72
C TRP A 243 3.11 -6.77 18.12
N GLN A 244 3.78 -7.69 18.83
CA GLN A 244 4.04 -9.07 18.39
C GLN A 244 2.96 -10.06 18.87
N ALA A 245 1.86 -9.57 19.45
CA ALA A 245 0.78 -10.37 20.05
C ALA A 245 -0.32 -10.74 19.06
#